data_AF-A0A838MUW3-F1
#
_entry.id   AF-A0A838MUW3-F1
#
_cell.length_a   1.000
_cell.length_b   1.000
_cell.length_c   1.000
_cell.angle_alpha   90.00
_cell.angle_beta   90.00
_cell.angle_gamma   90.00
#
_symmetry.space_group_name_H-M   'P 1'
#
loop_
_entity.id
_entity.type
_entity.pdbx_description
1 polymer ?
#
loop_
_entity_poly.entity_id
_entity_poly.type
_entity_poly.pdbx_seq_one_letter_code
_entity_poly.pdbx_strand_id
1 'polypeptide(L)'
;MRFLIVLAALTYLGLAACSSQSSEPPATTNVPVAAASPAAPAQSAPNSATVAPTPQDAAGFVALGNELYKEDQDEAAVAAYQQALQLDPAYAEAYLKLGLTYSVLDKRDESEAAYEKAVKAFEQLAKKDPKNPDALLLLAEAYSKAREYQKAIETYRRANRLIDPDSYTHYDMGMAYNRLARYQEAVKSFEKALELDPDDFRSQEALDRAKQDNKRQKASVEAEKKKLASKLRAANTNANANSNTTPNSNIP
;
A
#
# COMPACT_ATOMS: atom_id res chain seq x y z
N MET A 1 28.46 44.67 27.35
CA MET A 1 28.34 45.28 26.00
C MET A 1 26.88 45.03 25.57
N ARG A 2 26.01 46.04 25.40
CA ARG A 2 25.81 46.88 24.18
C ARG A 2 25.46 46.00 22.96
N PHE A 3 24.31 46.07 22.25
CA PHE A 3 23.06 46.90 22.23
C PHE A 3 21.83 45.94 22.02
N LEU A 4 20.55 46.16 22.41
CA LEU A 4 19.54 47.25 22.28
C LEU A 4 18.71 47.28 20.95
N ILE A 5 17.39 46.93 21.05
CA ILE A 5 16.18 47.48 20.33
C ILE A 5 16.10 47.20 18.78
N VAL A 6 14.98 46.90 18.07
CA VAL A 6 13.54 47.35 17.95
C VAL A 6 12.62 46.13 17.70
N LEU A 7 11.31 45.98 18.03
CA LEU A 7 10.26 46.78 18.73
C LEU A 7 9.21 47.62 17.93
N ALA A 8 8.34 47.00 17.10
CA ALA A 8 6.97 47.45 16.72
C ALA A 8 6.23 46.29 15.99
N ALA A 9 5.00 45.83 16.25
CA ALA A 9 3.73 46.43 16.69
C ALA A 9 2.97 47.21 15.59
N LEU A 10 1.92 46.61 15.02
CA LEU A 10 0.76 47.31 14.47
C LEU A 10 -0.45 46.37 14.30
N THR A 11 -1.46 46.60 15.14
CA THR A 11 -2.83 46.09 14.99
C THR A 11 -3.54 46.82 13.84
N TYR A 12 -4.42 46.14 13.09
CA TYR A 12 -5.49 46.84 12.37
C TYR A 12 -6.84 46.15 12.54
N LEU A 13 -7.80 46.94 13.02
CA LEU A 13 -9.21 46.62 13.19
C LEU A 13 -9.97 47.32 12.05
N GLY A 14 -10.95 46.64 11.43
CA GLY A 14 -11.66 47.24 10.30
C GLY A 14 -12.93 46.49 9.89
N LEU A 15 -14.04 46.78 10.57
CA LEU A 15 -15.38 46.46 10.06
C LEU A 15 -15.73 47.40 8.90
N ALA A 16 -16.35 46.86 7.85
CA ALA A 16 -17.29 47.62 7.01
C ALA A 16 -18.33 46.67 6.42
N ALA A 17 -19.56 46.76 6.90
CA ALA A 17 -20.72 46.16 6.24
C ALA A 17 -21.22 47.11 5.15
N CYS A 18 -21.71 46.57 4.03
CA CYS A 18 -22.66 47.30 3.19
C CYS A 18 -23.67 46.34 2.58
N SER A 19 -24.90 46.82 2.45
CA SER A 19 -26.10 46.00 2.31
C SER A 19 -26.87 46.28 1.02
N SER A 20 -27.34 45.19 0.40
CA SER A 20 -28.70 45.05 -0.14
C SER A 20 -29.16 45.80 -1.41
N GLN A 21 -30.21 45.21 -1.99
CA GLN A 21 -31.24 45.78 -2.88
C GLN A 21 -31.00 45.78 -4.40
N SER A 22 -31.28 44.60 -4.97
CA SER A 22 -32.26 44.40 -6.05
C SER A 22 -33.16 45.58 -6.44
N SER A 23 -33.27 45.85 -7.76
CA SER A 23 -34.51 46.34 -8.37
C SER A 23 -34.57 46.08 -9.89
N GLU A 24 -35.63 45.37 -10.30
CA GLU A 24 -36.23 45.34 -11.65
C GLU A 24 -37.73 45.71 -11.46
N PRO A 25 -38.53 45.90 -12.52
CA PRO A 25 -38.30 46.56 -13.81
C PRO A 25 -39.27 47.78 -13.94
N PRO A 26 -39.71 48.22 -15.15
CA PRO A 26 -40.97 47.66 -15.67
C PRO A 26 -41.07 47.51 -17.21
N ALA A 27 -42.14 46.83 -17.65
CA ALA A 27 -42.42 46.47 -19.04
C ALA A 27 -43.27 47.51 -19.83
N THR A 28 -43.35 47.34 -21.15
CA THR A 28 -44.44 47.68 -22.11
C THR A 28 -43.87 47.61 -23.55
N THR A 29 -44.54 47.19 -24.65
CA THR A 29 -45.88 46.60 -24.89
C THR A 29 -45.91 45.97 -26.32
N ASN A 30 -46.85 45.03 -26.55
CA ASN A 30 -47.51 44.66 -27.83
C ASN A 30 -46.89 43.66 -28.86
N VAL A 31 -47.33 42.38 -28.73
CA VAL A 31 -48.07 41.48 -29.69
C VAL A 31 -48.02 41.71 -31.23
N PRO A 32 -48.28 40.68 -32.09
CA PRO A 32 -47.53 39.45 -32.41
C PRO A 32 -47.20 39.32 -33.92
N VAL A 33 -46.61 38.19 -34.39
CA VAL A 33 -47.05 37.41 -35.60
C VAL A 33 -46.20 36.14 -35.81
N ALA A 34 -46.88 35.05 -36.18
CA ALA A 34 -46.46 33.79 -36.84
C ALA A 34 -45.00 33.23 -36.77
N ALA A 35 -44.91 32.04 -36.18
CA ALA A 35 -44.32 30.80 -36.74
C ALA A 35 -43.10 30.83 -37.70
N ALA A 36 -41.97 30.27 -37.25
CA ALA A 36 -41.30 29.10 -37.87
C ALA A 36 -40.12 28.61 -37.00
N SER A 37 -39.81 27.31 -37.03
CA SER A 37 -38.66 26.72 -36.32
C SER A 37 -37.36 26.88 -37.13
N PRO A 38 -36.18 27.10 -36.50
CA PRO A 38 -34.93 27.36 -37.23
C PRO A 38 -34.16 26.09 -37.59
N ALA A 39 -33.29 26.18 -38.60
CA ALA A 39 -32.30 25.15 -38.94
C ALA A 39 -30.98 25.76 -39.42
N ALA A 40 -29.85 25.14 -39.00
CA ALA A 40 -28.48 25.23 -39.56
C ALA A 40 -27.68 26.56 -39.35
N PRO A 41 -26.32 26.55 -39.45
CA PRO A 41 -25.35 25.46 -39.18
C PRO A 41 -24.00 25.88 -38.49
N ALA A 42 -23.21 24.85 -38.12
CA ALA A 42 -21.73 24.74 -38.26
C ALA A 42 -20.69 25.56 -37.42
N GLN A 43 -19.81 24.76 -36.76
CA GLN A 43 -18.33 24.89 -36.62
C GLN A 43 -17.76 25.81 -35.50
N SER A 44 -16.63 25.51 -34.80
CA SER A 44 -15.68 24.37 -34.85
C SER A 44 -14.70 24.29 -33.63
N ALA A 45 -14.23 23.06 -33.30
CA ALA A 45 -12.96 22.70 -32.62
C ALA A 45 -12.75 23.01 -31.10
N PRO A 46 -11.79 22.34 -30.40
CA PRO A 46 -11.27 20.97 -30.55
C PRO A 46 -11.32 20.12 -29.25
N ASN A 47 -10.89 18.86 -29.35
CA ASN A 47 -10.87 17.85 -28.28
C ASN A 47 -10.10 18.24 -27.00
N SER A 48 -10.78 18.18 -25.85
CA SER A 48 -10.20 17.75 -24.58
C SER A 48 -11.28 17.12 -23.70
N ALA A 49 -11.85 16.00 -24.16
CA ALA A 49 -12.82 15.24 -23.38
C ALA A 49 -12.12 14.45 -22.26
N THR A 50 -11.76 15.15 -21.19
CA THR A 50 -11.64 14.52 -19.87
C THR A 50 -13.04 14.00 -19.54
N VAL A 51 -13.27 12.70 -19.76
CA VAL A 51 -14.56 12.09 -19.46
C VAL A 51 -14.73 12.11 -17.95
N ALA A 52 -15.54 13.05 -17.46
CA ALA A 52 -15.98 13.05 -16.07
C ALA A 52 -16.63 11.69 -15.78
N PRO A 53 -16.19 10.95 -14.75
CA PRO A 53 -16.72 9.62 -14.47
C PRO A 53 -18.22 9.73 -14.20
N THR A 54 -19.02 8.92 -14.88
CA THR A 54 -20.46 8.81 -14.62
C THR A 54 -20.68 8.25 -13.21
N PRO A 55 -21.20 9.01 -12.22
CA PRO A 55 -21.19 8.61 -10.81
C PRO A 55 -22.23 7.54 -10.41
N GLN A 56 -22.44 6.53 -11.25
CA GLN A 56 -23.55 5.57 -11.13
C GLN A 56 -23.12 4.10 -10.94
N ASP A 57 -21.81 3.79 -10.93
CA ASP A 57 -21.31 2.46 -10.57
C ASP A 57 -20.20 2.53 -9.50
N ALA A 58 -19.94 1.38 -8.86
CA ALA A 58 -18.94 1.28 -7.81
C ALA A 58 -17.52 1.57 -8.30
N ALA A 59 -17.21 1.23 -9.57
CA ALA A 59 -15.90 1.45 -10.17
C ALA A 59 -15.59 2.95 -10.32
N GLY A 60 -16.55 3.77 -10.72
CA GLY A 60 -16.42 5.22 -10.79
C GLY A 60 -16.11 5.87 -9.43
N PHE A 61 -16.72 5.36 -8.35
CA PHE A 61 -16.40 5.80 -6.99
C PHE A 61 -15.02 5.33 -6.50
N VAL A 62 -14.55 4.15 -6.89
CA VAL A 62 -13.15 3.73 -6.64
C VAL A 62 -12.17 4.58 -7.42
N ALA A 63 -12.46 4.92 -8.69
CA ALA A 63 -11.63 5.81 -9.50
C ALA A 63 -11.55 7.21 -8.88
N LEU A 64 -12.67 7.76 -8.39
CA LEU A 64 -12.70 9.02 -7.66
C LEU A 64 -11.87 8.95 -6.36
N GLY A 65 -12.04 7.90 -5.56
CA GLY A 65 -11.24 7.71 -4.34
C GLY A 65 -9.74 7.59 -4.62
N ASN A 66 -9.37 6.90 -5.70
CA ASN A 66 -7.98 6.77 -6.15
C ASN A 66 -7.37 8.13 -6.56
N GLU A 67 -8.15 9.07 -7.08
CA GLU A 67 -7.66 10.41 -7.43
C GLU A 67 -7.53 11.28 -6.19
N LEU A 68 -8.55 11.33 -5.34
CA LEU A 68 -8.54 12.05 -4.06
C LEU A 68 -7.36 11.61 -3.17
N TYR A 69 -7.02 10.31 -3.18
CA TYR A 69 -5.87 9.76 -2.45
C TYR A 69 -4.52 10.25 -2.99
N LYS A 70 -4.39 10.57 -4.29
CA LYS A 70 -3.16 11.17 -4.85
C LYS A 70 -3.03 12.66 -4.52
N GLU A 71 -4.17 13.32 -4.27
CA GLU A 71 -4.23 14.73 -3.85
C GLU A 71 -4.08 14.89 -2.32
N ASP A 72 -3.68 13.84 -1.60
CA ASP A 72 -3.60 13.76 -0.13
C ASP A 72 -4.94 14.06 0.59
N GLN A 73 -6.08 13.91 -0.10
CA GLN A 73 -7.43 14.11 0.45
C GLN A 73 -7.99 12.81 1.05
N ASP A 74 -7.26 12.24 2.02
CA ASP A 74 -7.52 10.91 2.57
C ASP A 74 -8.95 10.70 3.09
N GLU A 75 -9.53 11.64 3.84
CA GLU A 75 -10.92 11.49 4.32
C GLU A 75 -11.94 11.52 3.18
N ALA A 76 -11.69 12.28 2.11
CA ALA A 76 -12.55 12.31 0.93
C ALA A 76 -12.41 11.01 0.12
N ALA A 77 -11.19 10.47 0.01
CA ALA A 77 -10.94 9.17 -0.59
C ALA A 77 -11.68 8.05 0.16
N VAL A 78 -11.61 8.04 1.52
CA VAL A 78 -12.40 7.12 2.36
C VAL A 78 -13.89 7.23 2.04
N ALA A 79 -14.45 8.44 1.96
CA ALA A 79 -15.86 8.63 1.65
C ALA A 79 -16.21 8.07 0.26
N ALA A 80 -15.38 8.30 -0.76
CA ALA A 80 -15.59 7.77 -2.11
C ALA A 80 -15.55 6.22 -2.14
N TYR A 81 -14.55 5.58 -1.52
CA TYR A 81 -14.51 4.11 -1.44
C TYR A 81 -15.69 3.52 -0.64
N GLN A 82 -16.17 4.23 0.39
CA GLN A 82 -17.38 3.83 1.12
C GLN A 82 -18.65 3.93 0.26
N GLN A 83 -18.74 4.91 -0.65
CA GLN A 83 -19.83 4.99 -1.63
C GLN A 83 -19.77 3.83 -2.64
N ALA A 84 -18.57 3.47 -3.12
CA ALA A 84 -18.40 2.28 -3.96
C ALA A 84 -18.96 1.01 -3.29
N LEU A 85 -18.67 0.83 -1.99
CA LEU A 85 -19.15 -0.31 -1.19
C LEU A 85 -20.63 -0.25 -0.80
N GLN A 86 -21.28 0.91 -0.92
CA GLN A 86 -22.75 1.01 -0.81
C GLN A 86 -23.44 0.54 -2.09
N LEU A 87 -22.81 0.73 -3.26
CA LEU A 87 -23.31 0.24 -4.54
C LEU A 87 -22.98 -1.25 -4.78
N ASP A 88 -21.76 -1.67 -4.44
CA ASP A 88 -21.32 -3.07 -4.49
C ASP A 88 -20.57 -3.46 -3.18
N PRO A 89 -21.27 -4.07 -2.21
CA PRO A 89 -20.66 -4.57 -0.97
C PRO A 89 -19.61 -5.67 -1.16
N ALA A 90 -19.43 -6.21 -2.37
CA ALA A 90 -18.43 -7.23 -2.69
C ALA A 90 -17.20 -6.66 -3.44
N TYR A 91 -17.11 -5.34 -3.66
CA TYR A 91 -16.05 -4.71 -4.44
C TYR A 91 -14.68 -4.80 -3.73
N ALA A 92 -13.94 -5.88 -4.01
CA ALA A 92 -12.74 -6.27 -3.28
C ALA A 92 -11.64 -5.19 -3.23
N GLU A 93 -11.42 -4.47 -4.34
CA GLU A 93 -10.41 -3.41 -4.41
C GLU A 93 -10.77 -2.22 -3.51
N ALA A 94 -12.06 -1.87 -3.37
CA ALA A 94 -12.49 -0.76 -2.53
C ALA A 94 -12.16 -1.00 -1.05
N TYR A 95 -12.26 -2.26 -0.58
CA TYR A 95 -11.78 -2.64 0.75
C TYR A 95 -10.26 -2.53 0.88
N LEU A 96 -9.49 -2.91 -0.15
CA LEU A 96 -8.03 -2.80 -0.14
C LEU A 96 -7.59 -1.32 -0.09
N LYS A 97 -8.20 -0.46 -0.92
CA LYS A 97 -7.94 0.99 -0.90
C LYS A 97 -8.34 1.63 0.43
N LEU A 98 -9.51 1.29 0.99
CA LEU A 98 -9.88 1.74 2.34
C LEU A 98 -8.85 1.34 3.39
N GLY A 99 -8.36 0.09 3.34
CA GLY A 99 -7.31 -0.37 4.25
C GLY A 99 -6.06 0.50 4.14
N LEU A 100 -5.61 0.80 2.92
CA LEU A 100 -4.45 1.65 2.65
C LEU A 100 -4.67 3.08 3.17
N THR A 101 -5.79 3.71 2.85
CA THR A 101 -6.09 5.09 3.28
C THR A 101 -6.28 5.18 4.80
N TYR A 102 -6.91 4.19 5.44
CA TYR A 102 -6.97 4.12 6.91
C TYR A 102 -5.58 3.90 7.54
N SER A 103 -4.65 3.19 6.88
CA SER A 103 -3.26 3.11 7.34
C SER A 103 -2.55 4.47 7.31
N VAL A 104 -2.81 5.31 6.30
CA VAL A 104 -2.25 6.69 6.23
C VAL A 104 -2.82 7.57 7.34
N LEU A 105 -4.12 7.48 7.61
CA LEU A 105 -4.82 8.20 8.67
C LEU A 105 -4.52 7.69 10.11
N ASP A 106 -3.59 6.74 10.29
CA ASP A 106 -3.29 5.99 11.53
C ASP A 106 -4.52 5.33 12.20
N LYS A 107 -5.58 5.07 11.42
CA LYS A 107 -6.82 4.38 11.81
C LYS A 107 -6.64 2.87 11.74
N ARG A 108 -5.86 2.34 12.69
CA ARG A 108 -5.34 0.97 12.65
C ARG A 108 -6.44 -0.10 12.65
N ASP A 109 -7.43 0.04 13.52
CA ASP A 109 -8.51 -0.93 13.68
C ASP A 109 -9.40 -0.99 12.42
N GLU A 110 -9.75 0.19 11.85
CA GLU A 110 -10.49 0.27 10.60
C GLU A 110 -9.68 -0.24 9.40
N SER A 111 -8.36 0.00 9.41
CA SER A 111 -7.42 -0.49 8.38
C SER A 111 -7.34 -2.02 8.39
N GLU A 112 -7.14 -2.64 9.55
CA GLU A 112 -7.10 -4.09 9.72
C GLU A 112 -8.45 -4.74 9.32
N ALA A 113 -9.57 -4.18 9.79
CA ALA A 113 -10.90 -4.65 9.43
C ALA A 113 -11.23 -4.48 7.93
N ALA A 114 -10.64 -3.50 7.24
CA ALA A 114 -10.76 -3.33 5.80
C ALA A 114 -9.91 -4.35 5.03
N TYR A 115 -8.65 -4.57 5.43
CA TYR A 115 -7.79 -5.59 4.81
C TYR A 115 -8.36 -7.01 4.96
N GLU A 116 -8.94 -7.36 6.11
CA GLU A 116 -9.64 -8.64 6.26
C GLU A 116 -10.79 -8.83 5.27
N LYS A 117 -11.56 -7.77 5.00
CA LYS A 117 -12.67 -7.81 4.03
C LYS A 117 -12.15 -7.89 2.60
N ALA A 118 -11.05 -7.18 2.29
CA ALA A 118 -10.36 -7.28 1.01
C ALA A 118 -9.89 -8.72 0.73
N VAL A 119 -9.20 -9.35 1.70
CA VAL A 119 -8.78 -10.76 1.62
C VAL A 119 -9.97 -11.67 1.33
N LYS A 120 -11.04 -11.59 2.14
CA LYS A 120 -12.25 -12.43 1.97
C LYS A 120 -12.89 -12.26 0.59
N ALA A 121 -12.95 -11.03 0.07
CA ALA A 121 -13.52 -10.74 -1.25
C ALA A 121 -12.62 -11.25 -2.40
N PHE A 122 -11.31 -10.99 -2.34
CA PHE A 122 -10.35 -11.48 -3.32
C PHE A 122 -10.20 -13.01 -3.31
N GLU A 123 -10.35 -13.67 -2.16
CA GLU A 123 -10.41 -15.14 -2.08
C GLU A 123 -11.60 -15.71 -2.89
N GLN A 124 -12.77 -15.05 -2.88
CA GLN A 124 -13.90 -15.49 -3.72
C GLN A 124 -13.65 -15.24 -5.22
N LEU A 125 -13.02 -14.11 -5.58
CA LEU A 125 -12.64 -13.82 -6.96
C LEU A 125 -11.63 -14.84 -7.50
N ALA A 126 -10.55 -15.10 -6.75
CA ALA A 126 -9.55 -16.10 -7.10
C ALA A 126 -10.05 -17.56 -7.01
N LYS A 127 -11.18 -17.81 -6.34
CA LYS A 127 -11.89 -19.10 -6.38
C LYS A 127 -12.76 -19.23 -7.63
N LYS A 128 -13.39 -18.14 -8.08
CA LYS A 128 -14.20 -18.09 -9.30
C LYS A 128 -13.35 -18.21 -10.56
N ASP A 129 -12.19 -17.56 -10.59
CA ASP A 129 -11.17 -17.74 -11.64
C ASP A 129 -9.78 -17.99 -11.02
N PRO A 130 -9.41 -19.26 -10.78
CA PRO A 130 -8.11 -19.63 -10.20
C PRO A 130 -6.89 -19.37 -11.09
N LYS A 131 -7.08 -18.90 -12.33
CA LYS A 131 -6.02 -18.61 -13.31
C LYS A 131 -6.00 -17.14 -13.76
N ASN A 132 -6.80 -16.27 -13.17
CA ASN A 132 -6.67 -14.83 -13.36
C ASN A 132 -5.42 -14.32 -12.60
N PRO A 133 -4.38 -13.82 -13.27
CA PRO A 133 -3.17 -13.34 -12.61
C PRO A 133 -3.42 -12.08 -11.78
N ASP A 134 -4.22 -11.13 -12.29
CA ASP A 134 -4.50 -9.85 -11.64
C ASP A 134 -5.25 -10.05 -10.31
N ALA A 135 -6.24 -10.94 -10.30
CA ALA A 135 -6.96 -11.33 -9.09
C ALA A 135 -6.04 -12.04 -8.06
N LEU A 136 -5.02 -12.78 -8.52
CA LEU A 136 -4.02 -13.39 -7.65
C LEU A 136 -3.01 -12.36 -7.11
N LEU A 137 -2.60 -11.37 -7.91
CA LEU A 137 -1.73 -10.28 -7.46
C LEU A 137 -2.43 -9.44 -6.40
N LEU A 138 -3.68 -9.01 -6.63
CA LEU A 138 -4.45 -8.23 -5.67
C LEU A 138 -4.79 -9.02 -4.39
N LEU A 139 -5.04 -10.33 -4.49
CA LEU A 139 -5.16 -11.21 -3.32
C LEU A 139 -3.86 -11.29 -2.53
N ALA A 140 -2.72 -11.39 -3.21
CA ALA A 140 -1.41 -11.44 -2.58
C ALA A 140 -1.05 -10.11 -1.90
N GLU A 141 -1.38 -8.97 -2.50
CA GLU A 141 -1.26 -7.65 -1.86
C GLU A 141 -2.15 -7.58 -0.61
N ALA A 142 -3.43 -7.97 -0.72
CA ALA A 142 -4.35 -7.99 0.41
C ALA A 142 -3.84 -8.85 1.58
N TYR A 143 -3.33 -10.06 1.32
CA TYR A 143 -2.65 -10.88 2.34
C TYR A 143 -1.42 -10.16 2.93
N SER A 144 -0.62 -9.48 2.11
CA SER A 144 0.57 -8.75 2.56
C SER A 144 0.21 -7.62 3.53
N LYS A 145 -0.82 -6.82 3.23
CA LYS A 145 -1.31 -5.75 4.10
C LYS A 145 -1.99 -6.30 5.37
N ALA A 146 -2.74 -7.40 5.25
CA ALA A 146 -3.28 -8.17 6.38
C ALA A 146 -2.21 -8.94 7.18
N ARG A 147 -0.91 -8.76 6.87
CA ARG A 147 0.23 -9.38 7.56
C ARG A 147 0.29 -10.91 7.44
N GLU A 148 -0.49 -11.51 6.56
CA GLU A 148 -0.48 -12.92 6.20
C GLU A 148 0.65 -13.24 5.20
N TYR A 149 1.87 -12.78 5.49
CA TYR A 149 2.99 -12.70 4.53
C TYR A 149 3.32 -14.03 3.83
N GLN A 150 3.15 -15.18 4.52
CA GLN A 150 3.38 -16.50 3.92
C GLN A 150 2.33 -16.84 2.84
N LYS A 151 1.04 -16.52 3.07
CA LYS A 151 -0.01 -16.65 2.05
C LYS A 151 0.19 -15.68 0.89
N ALA A 152 0.64 -14.45 1.19
CA ALA A 152 1.01 -13.46 0.18
C ALA A 152 2.10 -14.01 -0.76
N ILE A 153 3.22 -14.51 -0.21
CA ILE A 153 4.31 -15.13 -0.97
C ILE A 153 3.83 -16.31 -1.81
N GLU A 154 3.00 -17.20 -1.26
CA GLU A 154 2.47 -18.35 -1.99
C GLU A 154 1.54 -17.93 -3.15
N THR A 155 0.77 -16.87 -2.95
CA THR A 155 -0.18 -16.34 -3.94
C THR A 155 0.52 -15.54 -5.04
N TYR A 156 1.49 -14.67 -4.70
CA TYR A 156 2.40 -14.07 -5.67
C TYR A 156 3.08 -15.16 -6.52
N ARG A 157 3.67 -16.19 -5.88
CA ARG A 157 4.29 -17.30 -6.61
C ARG A 157 3.30 -18.08 -7.49
N ARG A 158 1.97 -18.00 -7.29
CA ARG A 158 0.96 -18.52 -8.23
C ARG A 158 0.79 -17.60 -9.43
N ALA A 159 0.67 -16.29 -9.22
CA ALA A 159 0.58 -15.30 -10.30
C ALA A 159 1.81 -15.34 -11.22
N ASN A 160 3.03 -15.39 -10.63
CA ASN A 160 4.31 -15.49 -11.36
C ASN A 160 4.52 -16.80 -12.16
N ARG A 161 3.54 -17.73 -12.17
CA ARG A 161 3.54 -18.91 -13.07
C ARG A 161 2.61 -18.74 -14.27
N LEU A 162 1.89 -17.63 -14.33
CA LEU A 162 0.90 -17.29 -15.35
C LEU A 162 1.36 -16.07 -16.17
N ILE A 163 2.09 -15.15 -15.54
CA ILE A 163 2.66 -13.93 -16.12
C ILE A 163 4.08 -13.70 -15.61
N ASP A 164 4.85 -12.89 -16.35
CA ASP A 164 6.03 -12.20 -15.83
C ASP A 164 5.57 -10.93 -15.10
N PRO A 165 5.78 -10.80 -13.77
CA PRO A 165 5.31 -9.64 -13.02
C PRO A 165 6.18 -8.39 -13.21
N ASP A 166 5.63 -7.25 -12.78
CA ASP A 166 6.32 -5.97 -12.74
C ASP A 166 7.29 -5.83 -11.55
N SER A 167 8.03 -4.71 -11.55
CA SER A 167 8.94 -4.36 -10.45
C SER A 167 8.21 -4.28 -9.09
N TYR A 168 7.00 -3.69 -9.08
CA TYR A 168 6.22 -3.52 -7.85
C TYR A 168 5.88 -4.87 -7.18
N THR A 169 5.43 -5.86 -7.96
CA THR A 169 5.17 -7.21 -7.46
C THR A 169 6.42 -7.84 -6.85
N HIS A 170 7.58 -7.66 -7.50
CA HIS A 170 8.85 -8.18 -6.98
C HIS A 170 9.32 -7.47 -5.70
N TYR A 171 9.10 -6.16 -5.60
CA TYR A 171 9.30 -5.39 -4.36
C TYR A 171 8.40 -5.91 -3.23
N ASP A 172 7.11 -6.07 -3.49
CA ASP A 172 6.12 -6.51 -2.49
C ASP A 172 6.39 -7.94 -1.98
N MET A 173 6.80 -8.85 -2.87
CA MET A 173 7.34 -10.16 -2.48
C MET A 173 8.56 -10.04 -1.57
N GLY A 174 9.49 -9.13 -1.91
CA GLY A 174 10.67 -8.83 -1.10
C GLY A 174 10.32 -8.34 0.30
N MET A 175 9.33 -7.45 0.41
CA MET A 175 8.79 -6.94 1.67
C MET A 175 8.17 -8.07 2.51
N ALA A 176 7.36 -8.93 1.91
CA ALA A 176 6.77 -10.08 2.59
C ALA A 176 7.85 -11.07 3.10
N TYR A 177 8.89 -11.36 2.30
CA TYR A 177 10.02 -12.18 2.75
C TYR A 177 10.80 -11.51 3.89
N ASN A 178 11.04 -10.19 3.81
CA ASN A 178 11.74 -9.43 4.84
C ASN A 178 10.99 -9.48 6.18
N ARG A 179 9.66 -9.34 6.16
CA ARG A 179 8.79 -9.43 7.35
C ARG A 179 8.80 -10.83 8.01
N LEU A 180 9.08 -11.88 7.24
CA LEU A 180 9.29 -13.24 7.76
C LEU A 180 10.75 -13.53 8.16
N ALA A 181 11.63 -12.53 8.19
CA ALA A 181 13.08 -12.67 8.41
C ALA A 181 13.78 -13.62 7.39
N ARG A 182 13.17 -13.81 6.22
CA ARG A 182 13.70 -14.61 5.10
C ARG A 182 14.55 -13.72 4.19
N TYR A 183 15.59 -13.13 4.79
CA TYR A 183 16.33 -12.02 4.18
C TYR A 183 17.06 -12.41 2.88
N GLN A 184 17.41 -13.68 2.68
CA GLN A 184 18.03 -14.13 1.43
C GLN A 184 17.05 -14.13 0.24
N GLU A 185 15.81 -14.54 0.45
CA GLU A 185 14.75 -14.45 -0.56
C GLU A 185 14.26 -13.01 -0.76
N ALA A 186 14.26 -12.20 0.31
CA ALA A 186 13.97 -10.76 0.21
C ALA A 186 14.98 -10.06 -0.71
N VAL A 187 16.28 -10.25 -0.48
CA VAL A 187 17.37 -9.71 -1.31
C VAL A 187 17.17 -10.06 -2.79
N LYS A 188 16.92 -11.33 -3.13
CA LYS A 188 16.67 -11.76 -4.51
C LYS A 188 15.45 -11.09 -5.16
N SER A 189 14.41 -10.83 -4.35
CA SER A 189 13.17 -10.24 -4.86
C SER A 189 13.36 -8.74 -5.14
N PHE A 190 14.05 -8.02 -4.25
CA PHE A 190 14.42 -6.61 -4.49
C PHE A 190 15.46 -6.45 -5.61
N GLU A 191 16.41 -7.37 -5.75
CA GLU A 191 17.32 -7.41 -6.91
C GLU A 191 16.53 -7.59 -8.20
N LYS A 192 15.49 -8.44 -8.22
CA LYS A 192 14.62 -8.59 -9.39
C LYS A 192 13.74 -7.37 -9.68
N ALA A 193 13.30 -6.65 -8.65
CA ALA A 193 12.61 -5.37 -8.82
C ALA A 193 13.53 -4.35 -9.53
N LEU A 194 14.78 -4.19 -9.06
CA LEU A 194 15.76 -3.28 -9.65
C LEU A 194 16.30 -3.72 -11.03
N GLU A 195 16.21 -5.00 -11.38
CA GLU A 195 16.44 -5.46 -12.77
C GLU A 195 15.35 -4.96 -13.73
N LEU A 196 14.13 -4.72 -13.24
CA LEU A 196 12.97 -4.29 -14.03
C LEU A 196 12.77 -2.76 -14.01
N ASP A 197 13.04 -2.13 -12.86
CA ASP A 197 13.05 -0.68 -12.67
C ASP A 197 14.29 -0.28 -11.85
N PRO A 198 15.42 0.07 -12.51
CA PRO A 198 16.66 0.44 -11.84
C PRO A 198 16.58 1.71 -10.98
N ASP A 199 15.56 2.56 -11.18
CA ASP A 199 15.42 3.86 -10.53
C ASP A 199 14.47 3.83 -9.32
N ASP A 200 13.84 2.69 -8.98
CA ASP A 200 12.99 2.56 -7.78
C ASP A 200 13.81 2.60 -6.49
N PHE A 201 13.99 3.82 -5.96
CA PHE A 201 14.71 4.09 -4.72
C PHE A 201 14.21 3.26 -3.52
N ARG A 202 12.93 2.86 -3.51
CA ARG A 202 12.34 2.05 -2.44
C ARG A 202 12.88 0.62 -2.47
N SER A 203 12.94 0.01 -3.66
CA SER A 203 13.60 -1.29 -3.85
C SER A 203 15.08 -1.23 -3.49
N GLN A 204 15.78 -0.14 -3.82
CA GLN A 204 17.19 0.03 -3.43
C GLN A 204 17.38 0.14 -1.91
N GLU A 205 16.60 0.97 -1.20
CA GLU A 205 16.68 1.05 0.27
C GLU A 205 16.32 -0.30 0.94
N ALA A 206 15.27 -0.96 0.46
CA ALA A 206 14.81 -2.23 0.98
C ALA A 206 15.83 -3.36 0.73
N LEU A 207 16.52 -3.35 -0.42
CA LEU A 207 17.62 -4.25 -0.75
C LEU A 207 18.80 -4.07 0.20
N ASP A 208 19.23 -2.84 0.45
CA ASP A 208 20.37 -2.56 1.33
C ASP A 208 20.08 -2.96 2.78
N ARG A 209 18.86 -2.68 3.26
CA ARG A 209 18.38 -3.16 4.56
C ARG A 209 18.37 -4.70 4.63
N ALA A 210 17.79 -5.36 3.62
CA ALA A 210 17.75 -6.82 3.57
C ALA A 210 19.14 -7.46 3.48
N LYS A 211 20.11 -6.84 2.77
CA LYS A 211 21.52 -7.25 2.74
C LYS A 211 22.17 -7.13 4.11
N GLN A 212 21.92 -6.05 4.85
CA GLN A 212 22.42 -5.87 6.20
C GLN A 212 21.85 -6.92 7.17
N ASP A 213 20.56 -7.19 7.13
CA ASP A 213 19.90 -8.14 8.02
C ASP A 213 20.27 -9.60 7.71
N ASN A 214 20.40 -9.96 6.42
CA ASN A 214 20.96 -11.25 5.98
C ASN A 214 22.39 -11.47 6.52
N LYS A 215 23.23 -10.43 6.47
CA LYS A 215 24.60 -10.48 7.03
C LYS A 215 24.58 -10.67 8.55
N ARG A 216 23.72 -9.96 9.28
CA ARG A 216 23.54 -10.10 10.74
C ARG A 216 23.05 -11.51 11.11
N GLN A 217 22.04 -12.03 10.40
CA GLN A 217 21.48 -13.36 10.62
C GLN A 217 22.55 -14.45 10.41
N LYS A 218 23.31 -14.39 9.32
CA LYS A 218 24.42 -15.33 9.05
C LYS A 218 25.52 -15.29 10.12
N ALA A 219 25.90 -14.09 10.57
CA ALA A 219 26.88 -13.94 11.64
C ALA A 219 26.40 -14.53 12.98
N SER A 220 25.13 -14.34 13.32
CA SER A 220 24.49 -14.92 14.51
C SER A 220 24.49 -16.46 14.48
N VAL A 221 24.10 -17.04 13.33
CA VAL A 221 24.09 -18.51 13.14
C VAL A 221 25.49 -19.11 13.27
N GLU A 222 26.52 -18.52 12.68
CA GLU A 222 27.89 -19.03 12.79
C GLU A 222 28.46 -18.87 14.21
N ALA A 223 28.10 -17.79 14.93
CA ALA A 223 28.49 -17.60 16.32
C ALA A 223 27.90 -18.68 17.26
N GLU A 224 26.60 -18.97 17.15
CA GLU A 224 25.97 -20.04 17.94
C GLU A 224 26.49 -21.43 17.54
N LYS A 225 26.74 -21.69 16.25
CA LYS A 225 27.38 -22.93 15.79
C LYS A 225 28.78 -23.13 16.39
N LYS A 226 29.61 -22.07 16.43
CA LYS A 226 30.94 -22.10 17.08
C LYS A 226 30.85 -22.38 18.58
N LYS A 227 29.87 -21.78 19.26
CA LYS A 227 29.57 -21.96 20.70
C LYS A 227 29.02 -23.35 21.02
N LEU A 228 28.23 -23.95 20.13
CA LEU A 228 27.79 -25.34 20.25
C LEU A 228 28.97 -26.31 20.05
N ALA A 229 29.83 -26.05 19.06
CA ALA A 229 31.01 -26.86 18.80
C ALA A 229 32.03 -26.84 19.96
N SER A 230 32.22 -25.70 20.64
CA SER A 230 33.09 -25.64 21.82
C SER A 230 32.50 -26.38 23.03
N LYS A 231 31.18 -26.26 23.27
CA LYS A 231 30.47 -27.05 24.30
C LYS A 231 30.60 -28.55 24.07
N LEU A 232 30.40 -29.02 22.83
CA LEU A 232 30.52 -30.45 22.48
C LEU A 232 31.96 -30.98 22.70
N ARG A 233 32.97 -30.19 22.32
CA ARG A 233 34.38 -30.53 22.60
C ARG A 233 34.66 -30.68 24.10
N ALA A 234 34.20 -29.72 24.91
CA ALA A 234 34.37 -29.75 26.36
C ALA A 234 33.62 -30.93 27.03
N ALA A 235 32.42 -31.27 26.55
CA ALA A 235 31.70 -32.44 27.02
C ALA A 235 32.46 -33.75 26.72
N ASN A 236 32.98 -33.89 25.50
CA ASN A 236 33.73 -35.08 25.08
C ASN A 236 35.06 -35.23 25.83
N THR A 237 35.79 -34.14 26.11
CA THR A 237 37.02 -34.21 26.93
C THR A 237 36.72 -34.67 28.35
N ASN A 238 35.63 -34.19 28.96
CA ASN A 238 35.25 -34.57 30.32
C ASN A 238 34.76 -36.02 30.40
N ALA A 239 34.01 -36.49 29.39
CA ALA A 239 33.59 -37.88 29.31
C ALA A 239 34.78 -38.85 29.22
N ASN A 240 35.76 -38.53 28.36
CA ASN A 240 36.96 -39.36 28.16
C ASN A 240 37.92 -39.32 29.36
N ALA A 241 37.94 -38.22 30.12
CA ALA A 241 38.68 -38.13 31.38
C ALA A 241 38.08 -39.08 32.44
N ASN A 242 36.75 -39.13 32.57
CA ASN A 242 36.06 -39.96 33.56
C ASN A 242 36.11 -41.47 33.22
N SER A 243 36.22 -41.85 31.95
CA SER A 243 36.35 -43.28 31.56
C SER A 243 37.74 -43.86 31.82
N ASN A 244 38.77 -43.03 31.99
CA ASN A 244 40.15 -43.48 32.27
C ASN A 244 40.48 -43.56 33.77
N THR A 245 39.53 -43.26 34.66
CA THR A 245 39.75 -43.20 36.12
C THR A 245 39.19 -44.38 36.90
N THR A 246 38.65 -45.42 36.27
CA THR A 246 38.33 -46.69 36.96
C THR A 246 39.64 -47.44 37.27
N PRO A 247 40.06 -47.58 38.54
CA PRO A 247 41.28 -48.29 38.86
C PRO A 247 41.08 -49.78 38.58
N ASN A 248 41.95 -50.37 37.76
CA ASN A 248 41.96 -51.81 37.56
C ASN A 248 42.49 -52.50 38.83
N SER A 249 41.61 -52.75 39.78
CA SER A 249 41.91 -53.49 41.01
C SER A 249 42.05 -54.99 40.71
N ASN A 250 43.15 -55.37 40.05
CA ASN A 250 43.65 -56.73 40.09
C ASN A 250 44.07 -57.02 41.54
N ILE A 251 43.22 -57.76 42.25
CA ILE A 251 43.53 -58.36 43.55
C ILE A 251 44.48 -59.53 43.27
N PRO A 252 45.59 -59.67 44.03
CA PRO A 252 46.58 -60.74 43.83
C PRO A 252 46.06 -62.13 44.24
#